data_AF-R4KVQ5-F1
#
_entry.id   AF-R4KVQ5-F1
#
_cell.length_a   1.000
_cell.length_b   1.000
_cell.length_c   1.000
_cell.angle_alpha   90.00
_cell.angle_beta   90.00
_cell.angle_gamma   90.00
#
_symmetry.space_group_name_H-M   'P 1'
#
loop_
_entity.id
_entity.type
_entity.pdbx_description
1 polymer ?
#
loop_
_entity_poly.entity_id
_entity_poly.type
_entity_poly.pdbx_seq_one_letter_code
_entity_poly.pdbx_strand_id
1 'polypeptide(L)'
;MVAKIGVGICVLAAILLYGAGILFWLAIISALVILIAGFAGAYIAAIPEMRKTDDKARQMEFEGASGEEIIAFIDRPDDPASYEFDPIPVWAPAISLIGVIAGVGLLVAGVIIRFG
;
A
#
# COMPACT_ATOMS: atom_id res chain seq x y z
N MET A 1 5.76 -7.23 -1.70
CA MET A 1 5.89 -8.59 -1.12
C MET A 1 5.91 -8.56 0.41
N VAL A 2 6.76 -7.74 1.03
CA VAL A 2 6.89 -7.58 2.49
C VAL A 2 5.56 -7.28 3.21
N ALA A 3 4.77 -6.33 2.70
CA ALA A 3 3.48 -5.99 3.31
C ALA A 3 2.49 -7.18 3.34
N LYS A 4 2.46 -8.02 2.28
CA LYS A 4 1.59 -9.21 2.22
C LYS A 4 1.99 -10.24 3.29
N ILE A 5 3.29 -10.46 3.46
CA ILE A 5 3.84 -11.37 4.47
C ILE A 5 3.53 -10.84 5.88
N GLY A 6 3.76 -9.54 6.11
CA GLY A 6 3.47 -8.90 7.40
C GLY A 6 2.01 -8.99 7.82
N VAL A 7 1.08 -8.71 6.89
CA VAL A 7 -0.35 -8.87 7.17
C VAL A 7 -0.70 -10.31 7.52
N GLY A 8 -0.17 -11.30 6.78
CA GLY A 8 -0.40 -12.72 7.09
C GLY A 8 0.06 -13.11 8.50
N ILE A 9 1.25 -12.64 8.91
CA ILE A 9 1.78 -12.87 10.27
C ILE A 9 0.87 -12.22 11.32
N CYS A 10 0.45 -10.97 11.12
CA CYS A 10 -0.43 -10.29 12.07
C CYS A 10 -1.81 -10.96 12.17
N VAL A 11 -2.35 -11.50 11.08
CA VAL A 11 -3.62 -12.26 11.11
C VAL A 11 -3.47 -13.53 11.93
N LEU A 12 -2.40 -14.30 11.73
CA LEU A 12 -2.13 -15.50 12.53
C LEU A 12 -1.94 -15.16 14.02
N ALA A 13 -1.22 -14.06 14.31
CA ALA A 13 -1.05 -13.57 15.67
C ALA A 13 -2.40 -13.18 16.30
N ALA A 14 -3.28 -12.50 15.56
CA ALA A 14 -4.61 -12.13 16.03
C ALA A 14 -5.49 -13.35 16.33
N ILE A 15 -5.41 -14.41 15.51
CA ILE A 15 -6.13 -15.66 15.77
C ILE A 15 -5.64 -16.30 17.08
N LEU A 16 -4.32 -16.38 17.28
CA LEU A 16 -3.74 -16.97 18.49
C LEU A 16 -4.02 -16.15 19.75
N LEU A 17 -4.05 -14.83 19.62
CA LEU A 17 -4.31 -13.88 20.70
C LEU A 17 -5.82 -13.60 20.89
N TYR A 18 -6.71 -14.32 20.22
CA TYR A 18 -8.15 -14.09 20.36
C TYR A 18 -8.60 -14.26 21.81
N GLY A 19 -9.17 -13.19 22.39
CA GLY A 19 -9.54 -13.13 23.81
C GLY A 19 -8.45 -12.66 24.76
N ALA A 20 -7.21 -12.42 24.30
CA ALA A 20 -6.09 -11.91 25.10
C ALA A 20 -6.13 -10.37 25.31
N GLY A 21 -7.30 -9.75 25.18
CA GLY A 21 -7.51 -8.32 25.42
C GLY A 21 -6.68 -7.41 24.50
N ILE A 22 -5.77 -6.63 25.09
CA ILE A 22 -5.03 -5.59 24.37
C ILE A 22 -4.08 -6.14 23.30
N LEU A 23 -3.52 -7.34 23.50
CA LEU A 23 -2.58 -7.95 22.56
C LEU A 23 -3.27 -8.35 21.24
N PHE A 24 -4.54 -8.77 21.31
CA PHE A 24 -5.37 -9.03 20.14
C PHE A 24 -5.54 -7.78 19.28
N TRP A 25 -5.92 -6.66 19.93
CA TRP A 25 -6.10 -5.39 19.24
C TRP A 25 -4.80 -4.86 18.68
N LEU A 26 -3.66 -5.07 19.36
CA LEU A 26 -2.35 -4.69 18.86
C LEU A 26 -1.99 -5.44 17.57
N ALA A 27 -2.36 -6.72 17.45
CA ALA A 27 -2.16 -7.50 16.23
C ALA A 27 -3.02 -6.98 15.06
N ILE A 28 -4.28 -6.62 15.34
CA ILE A 28 -5.17 -6.03 14.34
C ILE A 28 -4.66 -4.66 13.88
N ILE A 29 -4.30 -3.77 14.80
CA ILE A 29 -3.79 -2.44 14.49
C ILE A 29 -2.49 -2.55 13.68
N SER A 30 -1.59 -3.48 14.05
CA SER A 30 -0.36 -3.72 13.30
C SER A 30 -0.65 -4.17 11.86
N ALA A 31 -1.62 -5.06 11.65
CA ALA A 31 -2.04 -5.46 10.31
C ALA A 31 -2.55 -4.28 9.49
N LEU A 32 -3.39 -3.42 10.09
CA LEU A 32 -3.93 -2.23 9.43
C LEU A 32 -2.84 -1.22 9.06
N VAL A 33 -1.87 -0.97 9.95
CA VAL A 33 -0.76 -0.04 9.69
C VAL A 33 0.08 -0.51 8.51
N ILE A 34 0.41 -1.80 8.43
CA ILE A 34 1.15 -2.38 7.30
C ILE A 34 0.36 -2.22 6.00
N LEU A 35 -0.96 -2.42 6.06
CA LEU A 35 -1.84 -2.32 4.90
C LEU A 35 -1.93 -0.87 4.41
N ILE A 36 -2.17 0.08 5.30
CA ILE A 36 -2.22 1.51 4.99
C ILE A 36 -0.88 1.99 4.42
N ALA A 37 0.24 1.62 5.02
CA ALA A 37 1.56 2.01 4.52
C ALA A 37 1.85 1.44 3.13
N GLY A 38 1.42 0.19 2.87
CA GLY A 38 1.54 -0.44 1.57
C GLY A 38 0.71 0.25 0.47
N PHE A 39 -0.55 0.56 0.77
CA PHE A 39 -1.43 1.26 -0.18
C PHE A 39 -1.04 2.73 -0.36
N ALA A 40 -0.72 3.45 0.71
CA ALA A 40 -0.33 4.85 0.64
C ALA A 40 0.99 5.03 -0.12
N GLY A 41 1.97 4.14 0.07
CA GLY A 41 3.22 4.17 -0.69
C GLY A 41 2.99 3.96 -2.19
N ALA A 42 2.14 3.00 -2.57
CA ALA A 42 1.79 2.74 -3.96
C ALA A 42 0.99 3.90 -4.57
N TYR A 43 0.04 4.46 -3.82
CA TYR A 43 -0.76 5.60 -4.25
C TYR A 43 0.11 6.84 -4.49
N ILE A 44 0.98 7.18 -3.54
CA ILE A 44 1.88 8.34 -3.65
C ILE A 44 2.84 8.20 -4.84
N ALA A 45 3.35 6.99 -5.09
CA ALA A 45 4.20 6.73 -6.26
C ALA A 45 3.45 6.87 -7.60
N ALA A 46 2.13 6.71 -7.61
CA ALA A 46 1.31 6.81 -8.82
C ALA A 46 0.74 8.23 -9.08
N ILE A 47 0.71 9.11 -8.08
CA ILE A 47 0.22 10.49 -8.22
C ILE A 47 0.93 11.28 -9.32
N PRO A 48 2.28 11.28 -9.43
CA PRO A 48 2.98 12.08 -10.44
C PRO A 48 2.54 11.74 -11.86
N GLU A 49 2.30 10.46 -12.13
CA GLU A 49 1.87 10.01 -13.45
C GLU A 49 0.43 10.43 -13.75
N MET A 50 -0.49 10.25 -12.79
CA MET A 50 -1.86 10.71 -12.96
C MET A 50 -1.93 12.23 -13.23
N ARG A 51 -1.03 13.01 -12.60
CA ARG A 51 -0.92 14.46 -12.86
C ARG A 51 -0.35 14.76 -14.23
N LYS A 52 0.68 14.03 -14.70
CA LYS A 52 1.22 14.19 -16.06
C LYS A 52 0.15 13.93 -17.13
N THR A 53 -0.72 12.95 -16.91
CA THR A 53 -1.85 12.65 -17.81
C THR A 53 -2.91 13.75 -17.77
N ASP A 54 -3.29 14.26 -16.58
CA ASP A 54 -4.23 15.38 -16.43
C ASP A 54 -3.69 16.67 -17.08
N ASP A 55 -2.41 16.98 -16.88
CA ASP A 55 -1.77 18.17 -17.43
C ASP A 55 -1.70 18.12 -18.96
N LYS A 56 -1.41 16.95 -19.55
CA LYS A 56 -1.45 16.75 -21.00
C LYS A 56 -2.86 16.84 -21.57
N ALA A 57 -3.86 16.28 -20.89
CA ALA A 57 -5.26 16.38 -21.32
C ALA A 57 -5.71 17.86 -21.35
N ARG A 58 -5.38 18.63 -20.30
CA ARG A 58 -5.64 20.08 -20.27
C ARG A 58 -4.91 20.83 -21.38
N GLN A 59 -3.67 20.46 -21.68
CA GLN A 59 -2.92 21.09 -22.77
C GLN A 59 -3.62 20.86 -24.12
N MET A 60 -4.14 19.65 -24.38
CA MET A 60 -4.91 19.36 -25.60
C MET A 60 -6.21 20.17 -25.66
N GLU A 61 -6.90 20.37 -24.53
CA GLU A 61 -8.06 21.27 -24.45
C GLU A 61 -7.69 22.72 -24.82
N PHE A 62 -6.56 23.23 -24.31
CA PHE A 62 -6.07 24.58 -24.63
C PHE A 62 -5.65 24.72 -26.09
N GLU A 63 -5.12 23.67 -26.70
CA GLU A 63 -4.73 23.60 -28.12
C GLU A 63 -5.95 23.45 -29.06
N GLY A 64 -7.16 23.30 -28.49
CA GLY A 64 -8.41 23.21 -29.24
C GLY A 64 -8.73 21.81 -29.75
N ALA A 65 -8.12 20.77 -29.17
CA ALA A 65 -8.44 19.39 -29.48
C ALA A 65 -9.92 19.08 -29.22
N SER A 66 -10.48 18.19 -30.03
CA SER A 66 -11.85 17.74 -29.86
C SER A 66 -12.00 16.83 -28.62
N GLY A 67 -13.19 16.79 -28.02
CA GLY A 67 -13.45 15.92 -26.87
C GLY A 67 -13.21 14.43 -27.16
N GLU A 68 -13.41 13.99 -28.41
CA GLU A 68 -13.07 12.62 -28.84
C GLU A 68 -11.57 12.35 -28.85
N GLU A 69 -10.74 13.33 -29.22
CA GLU A 69 -9.27 13.19 -29.20
C GLU A 69 -8.73 13.12 -27.77
N ILE A 70 -9.30 13.88 -26.83
CA ILE A 70 -8.93 13.84 -25.42
C ILE A 70 -9.30 12.49 -24.80
N ILE A 71 -10.50 11.97 -25.09
CA ILE A 71 -10.93 10.66 -24.61
C ILE A 71 -10.05 9.56 -25.23
N ALA A 72 -9.75 9.62 -26.53
CA ALA A 72 -8.87 8.67 -27.19
C ALA A 72 -7.43 8.72 -26.65
N PHE A 73 -6.99 9.87 -26.13
CA PHE A 73 -5.70 10.00 -25.45
C PHE A 73 -5.71 9.35 -24.06
N ILE A 74 -6.75 9.60 -23.25
CA ILE A 74 -6.89 9.02 -21.90
C ILE A 74 -7.09 7.50 -21.96
N ASP A 75 -7.81 7.01 -22.97
CA ASP A 75 -8.14 5.59 -23.13
C ASP A 75 -7.03 4.81 -23.87
N ARG A 76 -5.95 5.49 -24.24
CA ARG A 76 -4.80 4.84 -24.87
C ARG A 76 -4.13 3.93 -23.84
N PRO A 77 -3.84 2.67 -24.17
CA PRO A 77 -3.09 1.81 -23.27
C PRO A 77 -1.72 2.44 -23.03
N ASP A 78 -1.47 2.84 -21.79
CA ASP A 78 -0.22 3.46 -21.39
C ASP A 78 0.96 2.53 -21.72
N ASP A 79 2.02 3.10 -22.28
CA ASP A 79 3.26 2.36 -22.52
C ASP A 79 3.97 2.15 -21.16
N PRO A 80 4.09 0.90 -20.66
CA PRO A 80 4.76 0.63 -19.39
C PRO A 80 6.23 1.11 -19.38
N ALA A 81 6.86 1.32 -20.54
CA ALA A 81 8.23 1.79 -20.65
C ALA A 81 8.39 3.31 -20.41
N SER A 82 7.31 4.10 -20.48
CA SER A 82 7.37 5.56 -20.25
C SER A 82 7.09 5.97 -18.80
N TYR A 83 6.71 5.03 -17.94
CA TYR A 83 6.47 5.32 -16.53
C TYR A 83 7.78 5.60 -15.79
N GLU A 84 8.07 6.88 -15.58
CA GLU A 84 8.97 7.30 -14.51
C GLU A 84 8.22 7.21 -13.18
N PHE A 85 8.16 6.02 -12.60
CA PHE A 85 7.72 5.90 -11.22
C PHE A 85 8.72 6.61 -10.33
N ASP A 86 8.26 7.65 -9.63
CA ASP A 86 9.02 8.18 -8.51
C ASP A 86 9.29 7.03 -7.52
N PRO A 87 10.53 6.91 -7.02
CA PRO A 87 10.88 5.84 -6.10
C PRO A 87 9.93 5.87 -4.90
N ILE A 88 9.37 4.70 -4.57
CA ILE A 88 8.45 4.56 -3.44
C ILE A 88 9.05 5.25 -2.21
N PRO A 89 8.29 6.11 -1.51
CA PRO A 89 8.81 6.85 -0.36
C PRO A 89 9.47 5.91 0.66
N VAL A 90 10.70 6.23 1.08
CA VAL A 90 11.55 5.36 1.91
C VAL A 90 10.90 4.96 3.25
N TRP A 91 9.97 5.77 3.75
CA TRP A 91 9.22 5.47 4.97
C TRP A 91 8.24 4.30 4.80
N ALA A 92 7.68 4.07 3.61
CA ALA A 92 6.66 3.04 3.39
C ALA A 92 7.20 1.61 3.59
N PRO A 93 8.36 1.21 3.03
CA PRO A 93 8.96 -0.07 3.35
C PRO A 93 9.49 -0.14 4.79
N ALA A 94 9.94 0.97 5.39
CA ALA A 94 10.39 1.01 6.78
C ALA A 94 9.25 0.71 7.77
N ILE A 95 8.07 1.32 7.59
CA ILE A 95 6.87 1.03 8.40
C ILE A 95 6.45 -0.43 8.22
N SER A 96 6.48 -0.94 6.98
CA SER A 96 6.15 -2.34 6.70
C SER A 96 7.10 -3.29 7.43
N LEU A 97 8.40 -2.99 7.47
CA LEU A 97 9.40 -3.80 8.17
C LEU A 97 9.19 -3.79 9.69
N ILE A 98 8.97 -2.61 10.28
CA ILE A 98 8.67 -2.47 11.72
C ILE A 98 7.40 -3.26 12.07
N GLY A 99 6.36 -3.13 11.24
CA GLY A 99 5.11 -3.88 11.42
C GLY A 99 5.31 -5.40 11.34
N VAL A 100 6.16 -5.89 10.43
CA VAL A 100 6.52 -7.32 10.36
C VAL A 100 7.22 -7.76 11.65
N ILE A 101 8.20 -7.00 12.14
CA ILE A 101 8.93 -7.34 13.38
C ILE A 101 7.97 -7.39 14.57
N ALA A 102 7.10 -6.38 14.70
CA ALA A 102 6.07 -6.34 15.73
C ALA A 102 5.09 -7.52 15.60
N GLY A 103 4.66 -7.85 14.37
CA GLY A 103 3.79 -8.98 14.08
C GLY A 103 4.42 -10.32 14.48
N VAL A 104 5.70 -10.53 14.21
CA VAL A 104 6.43 -11.73 14.64
C VAL A 104 6.49 -11.81 16.17
N GLY A 105 6.78 -10.69 16.85
CA GLY A 105 6.76 -10.64 18.31
C GLY A 105 5.39 -11.02 18.90
N LEU A 106 4.31 -10.48 18.31
CA LEU A 106 2.94 -10.82 18.71
C LEU A 106 2.59 -12.29 18.41
N LEU A 107 3.08 -12.83 17.30
CA LEU A 107 2.88 -14.24 16.96
C LEU A 107 3.53 -15.14 18.03
N VAL A 108 4.78 -14.86 18.41
CA VAL A 108 5.49 -15.59 19.46
C VAL A 108 4.76 -15.47 20.80
N ALA A 109 4.33 -14.26 21.17
CA ALA A 109 3.53 -14.04 22.38
C ALA A 109 2.21 -14.83 22.34
N GLY A 110 1.53 -14.87 21.19
CA GLY A 110 0.32 -15.65 20.99
C GLY A 110 0.54 -17.16 21.16
N VAL A 111 1.64 -17.70 20.63
CA VAL A 111 2.01 -19.10 20.83
C VAL A 111 2.24 -19.40 22.31
N ILE A 112 2.99 -18.56 23.02
CA ILE A 112 3.26 -18.73 24.45
C ILE A 112 1.97 -18.66 25.27
N ILE A 113 1.12 -17.67 25.04
CA ILE A 113 -0.13 -17.50 25.81
C ILE A 113 -1.11 -18.65 25.55
N ARG A 114 -1.13 -19.19 24.33
CA ARG A 114 -2.12 -20.21 23.95
C ARG A 114 -1.72 -21.63 24.30
N PHE A 115 -0.42 -21.94 24.27
CA PHE A 115 0.11 -23.29 24.42
C PHE A 115 1.11 -23.46 25.58
N GLY A 116 1.56 -22.37 26.20
CA GLY A 116 2.44 -22.36 27.37
C GLY A 116 1.70 -22.26 28.69
#